data_AF-A0A0D6AYN6-F1
#
_entry.id   AF-A0A0D6AYN6-F1
#
_cell.length_a   1.000
_cell.length_b   1.000
_cell.length_c   1.000
_cell.angle_alpha   90.00
_cell.angle_beta   90.00
_cell.angle_gamma   90.00
#
_symmetry.space_group_name_H-M   'P 1'
#
loop_
_entity.id
_entity.type
_entity.pdbx_description
1 polymer ?
#
loop_
_entity_poly.entity_id
_entity_poly.type
_entity_poly.pdbx_seq_one_letter_code
_entity_poly.pdbx_strand_id
1 'polypeptide(L)'
;MTTPISLAPDLQDRETAFSFVSRLAAMNGVDTAGFCTDMGLPFTKMIDGKPDALARLADLSATDVEELRRWSPRYLGNREHEFRGNRLHAKAIKESTVRGCPACLREDAEAAPDSFQGDMYIRGHWLFRPVTLCLKHHHPLVPLWVRMAVRKSATVAAG
;
A
#
# COMPACT_ATOMS: atom_id res chain seq x y z
N MET A 1 14.67 14.20 16.70
CA MET A 1 14.25 12.79 16.80
C MET A 1 12.82 12.82 17.32
N THR A 2 11.87 12.34 16.53
CA THR A 2 10.45 12.29 16.92
C THR A 2 10.26 11.08 17.82
N THR A 3 9.54 11.21 18.94
CA THR A 3 9.15 10.03 19.72
C THR A 3 8.26 9.15 18.85
N PRO A 4 8.55 7.85 18.70
CA PRO A 4 7.69 6.94 17.94
C PRO A 4 6.29 6.89 18.54
N ILE A 5 5.30 6.60 17.68
CA ILE A 5 3.94 6.34 18.15
C ILE A 5 3.95 5.05 18.97
N SER A 6 3.30 5.08 20.13
CA SER A 6 3.28 3.96 21.08
C SER A 6 2.60 2.71 20.54
N LEU A 7 1.70 2.86 19.56
CA LEU A 7 0.91 1.80 18.97
C LEU A 7 1.19 1.71 17.47
N ALA A 8 2.12 0.83 17.10
CA ALA A 8 2.50 0.57 15.71
C ALA A 8 2.51 -0.95 15.44
N PRO A 9 2.02 -1.40 14.28
CA PRO A 9 2.10 -2.80 13.91
C PRO A 9 3.52 -3.14 13.47
N ASP A 10 3.87 -4.43 13.54
CA ASP A 10 5.09 -4.92 12.90
C ASP A 10 4.96 -4.84 11.37
N LEU A 11 6.06 -4.46 10.72
CA LEU A 11 6.17 -4.48 9.26
C LEU A 11 6.15 -5.93 8.77
N GLN A 12 5.23 -6.25 7.86
CA GLN A 12 5.04 -7.62 7.39
C GLN A 12 5.90 -7.96 6.15
N ASP A 13 6.12 -9.26 5.89
CA ASP A 13 6.94 -9.72 4.77
C ASP A 13 6.42 -9.17 3.44
N ARG A 14 7.27 -8.38 2.77
CA ARG A 14 6.98 -7.74 1.48
C ARG A 14 5.87 -6.70 1.51
N GLU A 15 5.55 -6.16 2.68
CA GLU A 15 4.50 -5.15 2.80
C GLU A 15 4.88 -3.84 2.10
N THR A 16 3.89 -3.19 1.49
CA THR A 16 4.06 -1.87 0.88
C THR A 16 3.90 -0.76 1.93
N ALA A 17 4.55 0.38 1.74
CA ALA A 17 4.42 1.51 2.66
C ALA A 17 2.99 2.04 2.78
N PHE A 18 2.22 2.04 1.67
CA PHE A 18 0.82 2.45 1.72
C PHE A 18 -0.06 1.44 2.48
N SER A 19 0.28 0.14 2.46
CA SER A 19 -0.39 -0.87 3.28
C SER A 19 -0.05 -0.67 4.75
N PHE A 20 1.24 -0.50 5.04
CA PHE A 20 1.74 -0.34 6.39
C PHE A 20 1.14 0.89 7.09
N VAL A 21 1.11 2.06 6.42
CA VAL A 21 0.47 3.26 6.99
C VAL A 21 -1.04 3.09 7.17
N SER A 22 -1.70 2.29 6.32
CA SER A 22 -3.12 1.96 6.51
C SER A 22 -3.34 1.09 7.76
N ARG A 23 -2.50 0.07 7.98
CA ARG A 23 -2.53 -0.73 9.21
C ARG A 23 -2.19 0.08 10.45
N LEU A 24 -1.20 0.98 10.36
CA LEU A 24 -0.83 1.89 11.43
C LEU A 24 -2.00 2.81 11.82
N ALA A 25 -2.68 3.41 10.83
CA ALA A 25 -3.87 4.23 11.07
C ALA A 25 -5.02 3.42 11.70
N ALA A 26 -5.29 2.23 11.17
CA ALA A 26 -6.29 1.30 11.66
C ALA A 26 -6.04 0.90 13.13
N MET A 27 -4.78 0.59 13.47
CA MET A 27 -4.38 0.24 14.83
C MET A 27 -4.60 1.41 15.81
N ASN A 28 -4.47 2.65 15.33
CA ASN A 28 -4.76 3.87 16.09
C ASN A 28 -6.23 4.33 15.99
N GLY A 29 -7.13 3.50 15.43
CA GLY A 29 -8.57 3.75 15.44
C GLY A 29 -9.04 4.89 14.52
N VAL A 30 -8.24 5.28 13.54
CA VAL A 30 -8.54 6.39 12.61
C VAL A 30 -8.44 5.94 11.15
N ASP A 31 -9.07 6.68 10.24
CA ASP A 31 -8.91 6.42 8.82
C ASP A 31 -7.51 6.84 8.32
N THR A 32 -7.05 6.19 7.25
CA THR A 32 -5.70 6.45 6.72
C THR A 32 -5.49 7.89 6.29
N ALA A 33 -6.50 8.57 5.73
CA ALA A 33 -6.34 9.94 5.24
C ALA A 33 -6.26 10.95 6.40
N GLY A 34 -7.10 10.79 7.43
CA GLY A 34 -7.03 11.54 8.68
C GLY A 34 -5.68 11.36 9.35
N PHE A 35 -5.27 10.12 9.59
CA PHE A 35 -3.96 9.80 10.19
C PHE A 35 -2.79 10.43 9.42
N CYS A 36 -2.79 10.28 8.10
CA CYS A 36 -1.77 10.84 7.23
C CYS A 36 -1.69 12.38 7.34
N THR A 37 -2.83 13.04 7.48
CA THR A 37 -2.90 14.50 7.63
C THR A 37 -2.30 14.93 8.96
N ASP A 38 -2.71 14.30 10.06
CA ASP A 38 -2.27 14.64 11.42
C ASP A 38 -0.78 14.38 11.63
N MET A 39 -0.25 13.32 11.00
CA MET A 39 1.16 12.92 11.13
C MET A 39 2.08 13.61 10.12
N GLY A 40 1.54 14.43 9.21
CA GLY A 40 2.32 15.08 8.15
C GLY A 40 2.90 14.10 7.13
N LEU A 41 2.17 13.01 6.85
CA LEU A 41 2.52 11.93 5.94
C LEU A 41 1.56 11.91 4.73
N PRO A 42 1.74 12.72 3.68
CA PRO A 42 0.79 12.74 2.56
C PRO A 42 0.66 11.35 1.92
N PHE A 43 -0.55 10.76 1.95
CA PHE A 43 -0.77 9.38 1.48
C PHE A 43 -0.36 9.17 0.01
N THR A 44 -0.50 10.21 -0.82
CA THR A 44 -0.01 10.19 -2.21
C THR A 44 1.50 10.00 -2.30
N LYS A 45 2.28 10.58 -1.38
CA LYS A 45 3.73 10.37 -1.30
C LYS A 45 4.08 8.94 -0.84
N MET A 46 3.23 8.31 -0.02
CA MET A 46 3.38 6.89 0.35
C MET A 46 3.19 5.98 -0.86
N ILE A 47 2.12 6.22 -1.63
CA ILE A 47 1.83 5.50 -2.87
C ILE A 47 2.96 5.68 -3.90
N ASP A 48 3.51 6.89 -4.00
CA ASP A 48 4.61 7.23 -4.92
C ASP A 48 5.99 6.80 -4.40
N GLY A 49 6.08 6.16 -3.22
CA GLY A 49 7.34 5.69 -2.63
C GLY A 49 8.38 6.79 -2.45
N LYS A 50 7.96 8.00 -2.04
CA LYS A 50 8.86 9.14 -1.89
C LYS A 50 9.82 8.94 -0.71
N PRO A 51 11.15 9.07 -0.90
CA PRO A 51 12.12 8.76 0.15
C PRO A 51 11.94 9.56 1.45
N ASP A 52 11.64 10.86 1.35
CA ASP A 52 11.37 11.74 2.50
C ASP A 52 10.17 11.24 3.32
N ALA A 53 9.14 10.79 2.62
CA ALA A 53 7.91 10.36 3.23
C ALA A 53 8.08 8.95 3.87
N LEU A 54 8.82 8.04 3.22
CA LEU A 54 9.14 6.72 3.79
C LEU A 54 10.03 6.83 5.03
N ALA A 55 11.03 7.72 5.01
CA ALA A 55 11.87 7.99 6.18
C ALA A 55 11.04 8.51 7.36
N ARG A 56 10.10 9.43 7.09
CA ARG A 56 9.20 9.92 8.14
C ARG A 56 8.28 8.83 8.71
N LEU A 57 7.78 7.93 7.86
CA LEU A 57 6.96 6.79 8.31
C LEU A 57 7.78 5.84 9.17
N ALA A 58 9.02 5.52 8.75
CA ALA A 58 9.97 4.72 9.51
C ALA A 58 10.26 5.32 10.89
N ASP A 59 10.55 6.62 10.96
CA ASP A 59 10.78 7.33 12.23
C ASP A 59 9.56 7.26 13.16
N LEU A 60 8.35 7.46 12.62
CA LEU A 60 7.11 7.46 13.40
C LEU A 60 6.73 6.08 13.94
N SER A 61 7.12 5.02 13.25
CA SER A 61 6.76 3.63 13.56
C SER A 61 7.92 2.81 14.10
N ALA A 62 9.10 3.42 14.31
CA ALA A 62 10.33 2.74 14.68
C ALA A 62 10.67 1.53 13.77
N THR A 63 10.37 1.64 12.48
CA THR A 63 10.57 0.59 11.47
C THR A 63 11.80 0.87 10.60
N ASP A 64 12.40 -0.15 9.99
CA ASP A 64 13.48 0.03 9.00
C ASP A 64 12.94 0.63 7.69
N VAL A 65 13.47 1.81 7.33
CA VAL A 65 13.14 2.51 6.08
C VAL A 65 13.52 1.70 4.84
N GLU A 66 14.59 0.91 4.88
CA GLU A 66 15.03 0.13 3.73
C GLU A 66 14.10 -1.05 3.45
N GLU A 67 13.51 -1.67 4.47
CA GLU A 67 12.49 -2.72 4.28
C GLU A 67 11.19 -2.14 3.70
N LEU A 68 10.76 -0.96 4.15
CA LEU A 68 9.64 -0.22 3.54
C LEU A 68 9.92 0.11 2.06
N ARG A 69 11.12 0.62 1.77
CA ARG A 69 11.55 1.01 0.42
C ARG A 69 11.66 -0.19 -0.51
N ARG A 70 12.14 -1.32 -0.01
CA ARG A 70 12.39 -2.55 -0.79
C ARG A 70 11.14 -3.10 -1.48
N TRP A 71 9.97 -2.86 -0.90
CA TRP A 71 8.69 -3.36 -1.39
C TRP A 71 7.68 -2.26 -1.80
N SER A 72 8.12 -1.00 -1.78
CA SER A 72 7.33 0.15 -2.23
C SER A 72 7.88 0.70 -3.55
N PRO A 73 7.11 0.64 -4.66
CA PRO A 73 7.53 1.25 -5.91
C PRO A 73 7.74 2.76 -5.77
N ARG A 74 8.86 3.27 -6.25
CA ARG A 74 9.19 4.69 -6.23
C ARG A 74 8.87 5.33 -7.57
N TYR A 75 7.98 6.30 -7.58
CA TYR A 75 7.66 7.07 -8.77
C TYR A 75 8.79 8.05 -9.13
N LEU A 76 9.34 7.88 -10.34
CA LEU A 76 10.46 8.67 -10.86
C LEU A 76 10.03 9.88 -11.70
N GLY A 77 8.73 10.02 -12.00
CA GLY A 77 8.23 10.97 -13.00
C GLY A 77 7.96 10.28 -14.34
N ASN A 78 7.31 10.98 -15.28
CA ASN A 78 7.09 10.52 -16.66
C ASN A 78 6.55 9.09 -16.81
N ARG A 79 5.64 8.67 -15.91
CA ARG A 79 5.08 7.30 -15.88
C ARG A 79 6.14 6.22 -15.67
N GLU A 80 7.28 6.53 -15.05
CA GLU A 80 8.31 5.56 -14.69
C GLU A 80 8.35 5.32 -13.19
N HIS A 81 8.64 4.08 -12.81
CA HIS A 81 8.81 3.67 -11.43
C HIS A 81 10.11 2.87 -11.28
N GLU A 82 10.79 3.04 -10.17
CA GLU A 82 11.82 2.13 -9.69
C GLU A 82 11.17 1.11 -8.77
N PHE A 83 11.37 -0.17 -9.03
CA PHE A 83 10.92 -1.24 -8.15
C PHE A 83 11.90 -2.41 -8.21
N ARG A 84 12.37 -2.86 -7.05
CA ARG A 84 13.32 -3.99 -6.93
C ARG A 84 14.56 -3.84 -7.85
N GLY A 85 15.12 -2.63 -7.93
CA GLY A 85 16.27 -2.31 -8.77
C GLY A 85 15.99 -2.18 -10.27
N ASN A 86 14.72 -2.29 -10.69
CA ASN A 86 14.32 -2.21 -12.10
C ASN A 86 13.55 -0.92 -12.37
N ARG A 87 13.81 -0.30 -13.53
CA ARG A 87 12.99 0.81 -14.05
C ARG A 87 11.86 0.24 -14.90
N LEU A 88 10.63 0.58 -14.52
CA LEU A 88 9.42 0.00 -15.07
C LEU A 88 8.46 1.12 -15.49
N HIS A 89 7.82 0.96 -16.64
CA HIS A 89 6.71 1.83 -17.02
C HIS A 89 5.51 1.60 -16.08
N ALA A 90 4.71 2.64 -15.84
CA ALA A 90 3.60 2.63 -14.89
C ALA A 90 2.60 1.50 -15.17
N LYS A 91 2.39 1.12 -16.44
CA LYS A 91 1.51 0.00 -16.82
C LYS A 91 1.97 -1.37 -16.28
N ALA A 92 3.22 -1.50 -15.84
CA ALA A 92 3.75 -2.73 -15.27
C ALA A 92 3.59 -2.81 -13.75
N ILE A 93 3.32 -1.69 -13.06
CA ILE A 93 3.30 -1.62 -11.58
C ILE A 93 1.99 -1.01 -11.04
N LYS A 94 1.51 0.06 -11.69
CA LYS A 94 0.35 0.82 -11.26
C LYS A 94 -0.90 0.27 -11.94
N GLU A 95 -1.30 -0.93 -11.54
CA GLU A 95 -2.66 -1.40 -11.82
C GLU A 95 -3.63 -0.49 -11.04
N SER A 96 -4.70 0.00 -11.68
CA SER A 96 -5.69 0.89 -11.03
C SER A 96 -6.51 0.20 -9.95
N THR A 97 -6.37 -1.12 -9.88
CA THR A 97 -7.11 -2.03 -9.03
C THR A 97 -6.07 -2.83 -8.24
N VAL A 98 -6.03 -2.69 -6.91
CA VAL A 98 -5.17 -3.58 -6.13
C VAL A 98 -5.74 -4.99 -6.21
N ARG A 99 -4.82 -5.91 -6.48
CA ARG A 99 -5.07 -7.34 -6.54
C ARG A 99 -4.39 -7.99 -5.34
N GLY A 100 -4.87 -9.15 -4.95
CA GLY A 100 -4.27 -9.94 -3.89
C GLY A 100 -4.74 -11.37 -3.91
N CYS A 101 -4.17 -12.17 -3.01
CA CYS A 101 -4.57 -13.54 -2.80
C CYS A 101 -5.59 -13.62 -1.65
N PRO A 102 -6.82 -14.10 -1.87
CA PRO A 102 -7.82 -14.20 -0.81
C PRO A 102 -7.42 -15.22 0.26
N ALA A 103 -6.62 -16.24 -0.09
CA ALA A 103 -6.09 -17.20 0.88
C ALA A 103 -5.04 -16.57 1.80
N CYS A 104 -4.09 -15.78 1.26
CA CYS A 104 -3.16 -15.01 2.10
C CYS A 104 -3.91 -14.07 3.05
N LEU A 105 -4.88 -13.31 2.54
CA LEU A 105 -5.63 -12.36 3.36
C LEU A 105 -6.41 -13.06 4.48
N ARG A 106 -6.96 -14.25 4.21
CA ARG A 106 -7.61 -15.06 5.24
C ARG A 106 -6.62 -15.50 6.33
N GLU A 107 -5.47 -16.03 5.92
CA GLU A 107 -4.41 -16.44 6.87
C GLU A 107 -3.91 -15.25 7.69
N ASP A 108 -3.74 -14.08 7.07
CA ASP A 108 -3.34 -12.85 7.75
C ASP A 108 -4.39 -12.42 8.80
N ALA A 109 -5.67 -12.53 8.47
CA ALA A 109 -6.76 -12.24 9.41
C ALA A 109 -6.84 -13.26 10.56
N GLU A 110 -6.61 -14.54 10.28
CA GLU A 110 -6.62 -15.62 11.28
C GLU A 110 -5.40 -15.57 12.22
N ALA A 111 -4.25 -15.07 11.75
CA ALA A 111 -3.03 -14.96 12.54
C ALA A 111 -3.08 -13.88 13.63
N ALA A 112 -4.01 -12.92 13.52
CA ALA A 112 -4.13 -11.79 14.44
C ALA A 112 -5.60 -11.54 14.82
N PRO A 113 -6.25 -12.49 15.52
CA PRO A 113 -7.68 -12.42 15.82
C PRO A 113 -8.04 -11.24 16.74
N ASP A 114 -7.09 -10.78 17.56
CA ASP A 114 -7.28 -9.65 18.48
C ASP A 114 -6.93 -8.29 17.85
N SER A 115 -6.47 -8.26 16.58
CA SER A 115 -6.21 -7.00 15.88
C SER A 115 -7.52 -6.37 15.41
N PHE A 116 -7.67 -5.06 15.61
CA PHE A 116 -8.94 -4.34 15.41
C PHE A 116 -9.49 -4.41 13.96
N GLN A 117 -8.67 -4.78 12.97
CA GLN A 117 -9.07 -4.88 11.56
C GLN A 117 -8.60 -6.17 10.85
N GLY A 118 -8.05 -7.15 11.58
CA GLY A 118 -7.31 -8.27 10.98
C GLY A 118 -5.97 -7.77 10.43
N ASP A 119 -4.89 -8.53 10.60
CA ASP A 119 -3.55 -8.06 10.22
C ASP A 119 -3.26 -8.23 8.72
N MET A 120 -4.30 -8.08 7.90
CA MET A 120 -4.26 -8.16 6.46
C MET A 120 -3.41 -7.05 5.86
N TYR A 121 -2.53 -7.42 4.94
CA TYR A 121 -1.63 -6.45 4.32
C TYR A 121 -1.41 -6.72 2.83
N ILE A 122 -1.10 -5.65 2.10
CA ILE A 122 -0.82 -5.71 0.67
C ILE A 122 0.66 -5.97 0.45
N ARG A 123 0.95 -7.06 -0.25
CA ARG A 123 2.31 -7.46 -0.61
C ARG A 123 2.74 -6.74 -1.89
N GLY A 124 3.94 -6.16 -1.88
CA GLY A 124 4.47 -5.35 -2.99
C GLY A 124 4.62 -6.10 -4.30
N HIS A 125 4.88 -7.41 -4.27
CA HIS A 125 4.94 -8.21 -5.50
C HIS A 125 3.58 -8.34 -6.20
N TRP A 126 2.45 -8.11 -5.53
CA TRP A 126 1.12 -8.07 -6.16
C TRP A 126 0.93 -6.86 -7.07
N LEU A 127 1.72 -5.80 -6.86
CA LEU A 127 1.69 -4.59 -7.68
C LEU A 127 2.28 -4.83 -9.07
N PHE A 128 3.25 -5.75 -9.17
CA PHE A 128 3.87 -6.05 -10.47
C PHE A 128 2.91 -6.86 -11.34
N ARG A 129 2.42 -6.25 -12.42
CA ARG A 129 1.38 -6.78 -13.29
C ARG A 129 1.65 -8.18 -13.84
N PRO A 130 2.89 -8.52 -14.27
CA PRO A 130 3.23 -9.87 -14.71
C PRO A 130 3.13 -10.94 -13.62
N VAL A 131 3.13 -10.56 -12.34
CA VAL A 131 2.79 -11.49 -11.26
C VAL A 131 1.28 -11.68 -11.27
N THR A 132 0.87 -12.85 -11.74
CA THR A 132 -0.54 -13.25 -11.86
C THR A 132 -0.95 -14.31 -10.85
N LEU A 133 0.01 -15.00 -10.22
CA LEU A 133 -0.22 -16.04 -9.22
C LEU A 133 0.38 -15.65 -7.88
N CYS A 134 -0.32 -16.01 -6.80
CA CYS A 134 0.21 -15.97 -5.45
C CYS A 134 1.43 -16.89 -5.32
N LEU A 135 2.52 -16.40 -4.75
CA LEU A 135 3.75 -17.18 -4.56
C LEU A 135 3.62 -18.26 -3.47
N LYS A 136 2.62 -18.16 -2.59
CA LYS A 136 2.36 -19.13 -1.52
C LYS A 136 1.32 -20.17 -1.94
N HIS A 137 0.15 -19.72 -2.39
CA HIS A 137 -0.99 -20.60 -2.67
C HIS A 137 -1.15 -20.99 -4.15
N HIS A 138 -0.35 -20.41 -5.04
CA HIS A 138 -0.50 -20.57 -6.50
C HIS A 138 -1.90 -20.21 -7.04
N HIS A 139 -2.67 -19.46 -6.26
CA HIS A 139 -3.98 -18.96 -6.65
C HIS A 139 -3.83 -17.69 -7.51
N PRO A 140 -4.66 -17.48 -8.54
CA PRO A 140 -4.70 -16.21 -9.28
C PRO A 140 -4.85 -15.00 -8.35
N LEU A 141 -4.06 -13.95 -8.57
CA LEU A 141 -4.27 -12.67 -7.89
C LEU A 141 -5.54 -12.03 -8.44
N VAL A 142 -6.53 -11.82 -7.57
CA VAL A 142 -7.84 -11.27 -7.94
C VAL A 142 -7.97 -9.82 -7.47
N PRO A 143 -8.75 -8.97 -8.16
CA PRO A 143 -9.14 -7.65 -7.65
C PRO A 143 -9.71 -7.72 -6.23
N LEU A 144 -9.17 -6.91 -5.31
CA LEU A 144 -9.66 -6.84 -3.92
C LEU A 144 -10.72 -5.76 -3.74
N TRP A 145 -10.57 -4.64 -4.46
CA TRP A 145 -11.59 -3.59 -4.51
C TRP A 145 -11.75 -3.12 -5.94
N VAL A 146 -12.98 -2.82 -6.35
CA VAL A 146 -13.26 -2.08 -7.59
C VAL A 146 -13.97 -0.81 -7.17
N ARG A 147 -13.27 0.34 -7.25
CA ARG A 147 -13.93 1.62 -7.05
C ARG A 147 -14.90 1.79 -8.20
N MET A 148 -16.20 1.85 -7.91
CA MET A 148 -17.21 2.12 -8.94
C MET A 148 -16.81 3.42 -9.64
N ALA A 149 -16.60 3.36 -10.96
CA ALA A 149 -16.31 4.54 -11.74
C ALA A 149 -17.53 5.47 -11.65
N VAL A 150 -17.36 6.67 -11.10
CA VAL A 150 -18.35 7.73 -11.24
C VAL A 150 -18.42 8.03 -12.74
N ARG A 151 -19.52 7.64 -13.39
CA ARG A 151 -19.78 7.99 -14.78
C ARG A 151 -19.80 9.52 -14.83
N LYS A 152 -18.88 10.13 -15.58
CA LYS A 152 -19.03 11.54 -15.95
C LYS A 152 -20.26 11.60 -16.86
N SER A 153 -21.35 12.18 -16.38
CA SER A 153 -22.48 12.56 -17.21
C SER A 153 -21.93 13.43 -18.34
N ALA A 154 -22.00 12.96 -19.57
CA ALA A 154 -21.75 13.82 -20.71
C ALA A 154 -22.89 14.85 -20.72
N THR A 155 -22.58 16.10 -20.39
CA THR A 155 -23.47 17.21 -20.70
C THR A 155 -23.57 17.29 -22.22
N VAL A 156 -24.68 16.80 -22.77
CA VAL A 156 -25.04 17.06 -24.15
C VAL A 156 -25.42 18.54 -24.20
N ALA A 157 -24.52 19.36 -24.74
CA ALA A 157 -24.89 20.68 -25.20
C ALA A 157 -25.71 20.50 -26.50
N ALA A 158 -27.01 20.73 -26.41
CA ALA A 158 -27.85 21.11 -27.54
C ALA A 158 -28.25 22.57 -27.25
N GLY A 159 -28.00 23.55 -28.11
CA GLY A 159 -28.00 23.50 -29.57
C GLY A 159 -29.35 24.00 -30.02
#